data_AF-A0A0P7KAR3-F1
#
_entry.id   AF-A0A0P7KAR3-F1
#
_cell.length_a   1.000
_cell.length_b   1.000
_cell.length_c   1.000
_cell.angle_alpha   90.00
_cell.angle_beta   90.00
_cell.angle_gamma   90.00
#
_symmetry.space_group_name_H-M   'P 1'
#
loop_
_entity.id
_entity.type
_entity.pdbx_description
1 polymer ?
#
loop_
_entity_poly.entity_id
_entity_poly.type
_entity_poly.pdbx_seq_one_letter_code
_entity_poly.pdbx_strand_id
1 'polypeptide(L)'
;MKDITEIACESYKEDLRSYDNPDYVITYPKYDWKMSYIAYDAMLNKLTGYHDLNQPDTDYETFDVYSNQDVIFKCSFFKSIYKILEVSFYEYNNYLGSKGFIKGKDRIYYIIKKQ
;
A
#
# COMPACT_ATOMS: atom_id res chain seq x y z
N MET A 1 18.02 -1.84 -3.79
CA MET A 1 16.78 -1.59 -3.02
C MET A 1 16.60 -0.11 -2.74
N LYS A 2 15.40 0.43 -2.96
CA LYS A 2 15.02 1.81 -2.66
C LYS A 2 13.85 1.80 -1.68
N ASP A 3 13.93 2.57 -0.60
CA ASP A 3 12.82 2.70 0.35
C ASP A 3 11.74 3.60 -0.25
N ILE A 4 10.54 3.04 -0.42
CA ILE A 4 9.36 3.73 -0.97
C ILE A 4 8.21 3.82 0.05
N THR A 5 8.47 3.48 1.31
CA THR A 5 7.43 3.37 2.35
C THR A 5 6.66 4.67 2.52
N GLU A 6 7.35 5.81 2.59
CA GLU A 6 6.71 7.10 2.81
C GLU A 6 5.83 7.53 1.63
N ILE A 7 6.38 7.51 0.41
CA ILE A 7 5.63 7.91 -0.78
C ILE A 7 4.41 6.99 -1.00
N ALA A 8 4.54 5.69 -0.75
CA ALA A 8 3.44 4.73 -0.86
C ALA A 8 2.35 5.00 0.17
N CYS A 9 2.71 5.09 1.45
CA CYS A 9 1.73 5.30 2.52
C CYS A 9 1.05 6.68 2.42
N GLU A 10 1.78 7.74 2.12
CA GLU A 10 1.16 9.07 1.96
C GLU A 10 0.27 9.13 0.71
N SER A 11 0.68 8.53 -0.41
CA SER A 11 -0.18 8.48 -1.61
C SER A 11 -1.50 7.73 -1.35
N TYR A 12 -1.45 6.62 -0.61
CA TYR A 12 -2.65 5.87 -0.25
C TYR A 12 -3.59 6.64 0.68
N LYS A 13 -3.04 7.39 1.64
CA LYS A 13 -3.85 8.26 2.50
C LYS A 13 -4.53 9.39 1.72
N GLU A 14 -3.88 9.94 0.69
CA GLU A 14 -4.49 10.96 -0.17
C GLU A 14 -5.68 10.37 -0.95
N ASP A 15 -5.55 9.16 -1.49
CA ASP A 15 -6.65 8.46 -2.18
C ASP A 15 -7.83 8.26 -1.23
N LEU A 16 -7.60 7.73 -0.03
CA LEU A 16 -8.64 7.54 0.99
C LEU A 16 -9.37 8.84 1.35
N ARG A 17 -8.65 9.97 1.47
CA ARG A 17 -9.26 11.29 1.71
C ARG A 17 -10.09 11.75 0.52
N SER A 18 -9.65 11.45 -0.70
CA SER A 18 -10.38 11.79 -1.92
C SER A 18 -11.65 10.98 -2.10
N TYR A 19 -11.68 9.73 -1.62
CA TYR A 19 -12.86 8.88 -1.65
C TYR A 19 -13.95 9.37 -0.71
N ASP A 20 -13.57 9.88 0.48
CA ASP A 20 -14.52 10.46 1.45
C ASP A 20 -15.08 11.81 1.01
N ASN A 21 -14.32 12.58 0.23
CA ASN A 21 -14.69 13.92 -0.17
C ASN A 21 -14.36 14.18 -1.65
N PRO A 22 -15.38 14.20 -2.54
CA PRO A 22 -15.21 14.50 -3.96
C PRO A 22 -14.54 15.85 -4.27
N ASP A 23 -14.62 16.82 -3.36
CA ASP A 23 -14.01 18.15 -3.51
C ASP A 23 -12.58 18.21 -2.96
N TYR A 24 -12.05 17.10 -2.43
CA TYR A 24 -10.69 17.05 -1.89
C TYR A 24 -9.65 17.17 -3.01
N VAL A 25 -8.73 18.10 -2.84
CA VAL A 25 -7.58 18.27 -3.72
C VAL A 25 -6.37 17.63 -3.07
N ILE A 26 -5.72 16.70 -3.78
CA ILE A 26 -4.50 16.04 -3.34
C ILE A 26 -3.44 17.09 -2.99
N THR A 27 -2.93 17.01 -1.77
CA THR A 27 -1.98 17.97 -1.21
C THR A 27 -0.55 17.43 -1.14
N TYR A 28 -0.37 16.11 -1.18
CA TYR A 28 0.96 15.51 -1.09
C TYR A 28 1.76 15.72 -2.39
N PRO A 29 2.89 16.47 -2.38
CA PRO A 29 3.58 16.87 -3.61
C PRO A 29 4.21 15.72 -4.41
N LYS A 30 4.45 14.58 -3.75
CA LYS A 30 5.04 13.38 -4.36
C LYS A 30 3.99 12.30 -4.59
N TYR A 31 2.70 12.66 -4.62
CA TYR A 31 1.64 11.72 -4.88
C TYR A 31 1.89 10.91 -6.15
N ASP A 32 1.74 9.59 -6.03
CA ASP A 32 1.78 8.65 -7.15
C ASP A 32 0.75 7.55 -6.88
N TRP A 33 -0.28 7.46 -7.73
CA TRP A 33 -1.34 6.46 -7.64
C TRP A 33 -0.80 5.02 -7.66
N LYS A 34 0.34 4.76 -8.32
CA LYS A 34 0.98 3.44 -8.30
C LYS A 34 1.56 3.13 -6.93
N MET A 35 2.10 4.15 -6.26
CA MET A 35 2.63 4.01 -4.90
C MET A 35 1.49 3.81 -3.90
N SER A 36 0.34 4.46 -4.12
CA SER A 36 -0.89 4.18 -3.37
C SER A 36 -1.29 2.71 -3.48
N TYR A 37 -1.39 2.16 -4.69
CA TYR A 37 -1.71 0.75 -4.89
C TYR A 37 -0.68 -0.18 -4.24
N ILE A 38 0.62 0.14 -4.29
CA ILE A 38 1.67 -0.63 -3.59
C ILE A 38 1.39 -0.65 -2.07
N ALA A 39 1.02 0.48 -1.47
CA ALA A 39 0.72 0.52 -0.03
C ALA A 39 -0.53 -0.30 0.30
N TYR A 40 -1.59 -0.20 -0.49
CA TYR A 40 -2.79 -1.03 -0.36
C TYR A 40 -2.45 -2.52 -0.41
N ASP A 41 -1.79 -2.98 -1.48
CA ASP A 41 -1.40 -4.38 -1.68
C ASP A 41 -0.44 -4.87 -0.58
N ALA A 42 0.49 -4.02 -0.13
CA ALA A 42 1.39 -4.35 0.97
C ALA A 42 0.67 -4.48 2.32
N MET A 43 -0.28 -3.59 2.60
CA MET A 43 -1.12 -3.67 3.80
C MET A 43 -2.01 -4.89 3.76
N LEU A 44 -2.67 -5.17 2.63
CA LEU A 44 -3.49 -6.36 2.42
C LEU A 44 -2.68 -7.63 2.74
N ASN A 45 -1.48 -7.76 2.17
CA ASN A 45 -0.58 -8.89 2.38
C ASN A 45 -0.09 -9.08 3.82
N LYS A 46 -0.09 -8.03 4.65
CA LYS A 46 0.43 -8.08 6.02
C LYS A 46 -0.64 -8.08 7.10
N LEU A 47 -1.75 -7.43 6.85
CA LEU A 47 -2.77 -7.14 7.86
C LEU A 47 -4.01 -8.01 7.69
N THR A 48 -4.14 -8.73 6.57
CA THR A 48 -5.32 -9.53 6.26
C THR A 48 -4.93 -10.93 5.80
N GLY A 49 -5.90 -11.85 5.80
CA GLY A 49 -5.79 -13.16 5.15
C GLY A 49 -6.36 -13.19 3.73
N TYR A 50 -6.74 -12.03 3.16
CA TYR A 50 -7.28 -11.92 1.80
C TYR A 50 -6.14 -12.06 0.79
N HIS A 51 -5.63 -13.28 0.63
CA HIS A 51 -4.73 -13.65 -0.45
C HIS A 51 -5.57 -14.34 -1.53
N ASP A 52 -5.68 -13.71 -2.70
CA ASP A 52 -6.40 -14.25 -3.87
C ASP A 52 -7.91 -14.53 -3.67
N LEU A 53 -8.53 -13.93 -2.64
CA LEU A 53 -9.97 -13.97 -2.39
C LEU A 53 -10.68 -12.75 -2.99
N ASN A 54 -11.98 -12.88 -3.27
CA ASN A 54 -12.81 -11.72 -3.61
C ASN A 54 -12.77 -10.74 -2.44
N GLN A 55 -12.26 -9.54 -2.70
CA GLN A 55 -12.18 -8.48 -1.71
C GLN A 55 -13.56 -7.80 -1.58
N PRO A 56 -13.89 -7.29 -0.39
CA PRO A 56 -15.03 -6.38 -0.23
C PRO A 56 -14.95 -5.18 -1.19
N ASP A 57 -16.09 -4.55 -1.43
CA ASP A 57 -16.19 -3.42 -2.36
C ASP A 57 -15.45 -2.17 -1.85
N THR A 58 -15.13 -2.12 -0.55
CA THR A 58 -14.47 -0.97 0.08
C THR A 58 -13.22 -1.35 0.87
N ASP A 59 -12.29 -0.39 0.97
CA ASP A 59 -11.02 -0.58 1.68
C ASP A 59 -11.26 -0.79 3.19
N TYR A 60 -12.21 -0.06 3.80
CA TYR A 60 -12.48 -0.21 5.22
C TYR A 60 -13.04 -1.60 5.56
N GLU A 61 -13.92 -2.17 4.75
CA GLU A 61 -14.36 -3.57 4.91
C GLU A 61 -13.21 -4.55 4.72
N THR A 62 -12.34 -4.31 3.75
CA THR A 62 -11.14 -5.13 3.50
C THR A 62 -10.24 -5.21 4.73
N PHE A 63 -10.12 -4.11 5.48
CA PHE A 63 -9.29 -4.03 6.69
C PHE A 63 -10.06 -4.21 8.00
N ASP A 64 -11.31 -4.68 7.95
CA ASP A 64 -12.19 -4.93 9.10
C ASP A 64 -12.34 -3.68 10.01
N VAL A 65 -12.64 -2.54 9.38
CA VAL A 65 -12.89 -1.24 10.03
C VAL A 65 -14.10 -0.54 9.40
N TYR A 66 -14.51 0.58 10.00
CA TYR A 66 -15.79 1.22 9.69
C TYR A 66 -15.65 2.49 8.83
N SER A 67 -14.43 2.97 8.58
CA SER A 67 -14.20 4.20 7.84
C SER A 67 -12.83 4.26 7.17
N ASN A 68 -12.70 5.07 6.13
CA ASN A 68 -11.41 5.38 5.50
C ASN A 68 -10.44 6.06 6.47
N GLN A 69 -10.95 6.83 7.44
CA GLN A 69 -10.14 7.40 8.51
C GLN A 69 -9.46 6.32 9.38
N ASP A 70 -10.16 5.22 9.67
CA ASP A 70 -9.57 4.08 10.38
C ASP A 70 -8.53 3.35 9.51
N VAL A 71 -8.74 3.28 8.19
CA VAL A 71 -7.76 2.75 7.25
C VAL A 71 -6.51 3.63 7.19
N ILE A 72 -6.66 4.96 7.21
CA ILE A 72 -5.54 5.92 7.31
C ILE A 72 -4.73 5.69 8.60
N PHE A 73 -5.42 5.42 9.71
CA PHE A 73 -4.77 5.06 10.97
C PHE A 73 -4.00 3.74 10.85
N LYS A 74 -4.61 2.69 10.29
CA LYS A 74 -3.94 1.41 10.00
C LYS A 74 -2.75 1.58 9.06
N CYS A 75 -2.84 2.45 8.06
CA CYS A 75 -1.73 2.77 7.16
C CYS A 75 -0.56 3.42 7.92
N SER A 76 -0.87 4.34 8.82
CA SER A 76 0.14 4.97 9.68
C SER A 76 0.78 3.98 10.66
N PHE A 77 0.00 3.04 11.20
CA PHE A 77 0.50 1.95 12.03
C PHE A 77 1.35 0.95 11.23
N PHE A 78 0.92 0.59 10.02
CA PHE A 78 1.71 -0.24 9.11
C PHE A 78 3.07 0.40 8.83
N LYS A 79 3.10 1.70 8.49
CA LYS A 79 4.32 2.48 8.24
C LYS A 79 5.27 2.51 9.44
N SER A 80 4.76 2.41 10.68
CA SER A 80 5.61 2.40 11.87
C SER A 80 6.25 1.03 12.16
N ILE A 81 5.73 -0.05 11.57
CA ILE A 81 6.20 -1.42 11.80
C ILE A 81 6.95 -2.00 10.60
N TYR A 82 6.57 -1.59 9.39
CA TYR A 82 7.05 -2.18 8.15
C TYR A 82 7.64 -1.14 7.21
N LYS A 83 8.56 -1.61 6.36
CA LYS A 83 9.09 -0.91 5.19
C LYS A 83 8.69 -1.61 3.92
N ILE A 84 8.39 -0.80 2.91
CA ILE A 84 8.20 -1.21 1.53
C ILE A 84 9.47 -0.81 0.76
N LEU A 85 10.17 -1.81 0.24
CA LEU A 85 11.38 -1.59 -0.54
C LEU A 85 11.13 -1.98 -2.00
N GLU A 86 11.31 -1.02 -2.90
CA GLU A 86 11.40 -1.27 -4.34
C GLU A 86 12.70 -2.02 -4.64
N VAL A 87 12.61 -3.09 -5.40
CA VAL A 87 13.72 -4.01 -5.67
C VAL A 87 13.80 -4.40 -7.14
N SER A 88 14.96 -4.88 -7.56
CA SER A 88 15.13 -5.51 -8.87
C SER A 88 14.39 -6.86 -8.94
N PHE A 89 14.13 -7.33 -10.16
CA PHE A 89 13.55 -8.66 -10.39
C PHE A 89 14.39 -9.79 -9.75
N TYR A 90 15.72 -9.67 -9.76
CA TYR A 90 16.60 -10.66 -9.14
C TYR A 90 16.44 -10.68 -7.61
N GLU A 91 16.47 -9.52 -6.96
CA GLU A 91 16.24 -9.41 -5.52
C GLU A 91 14.85 -9.91 -5.13
N TYR A 92 13.83 -9.62 -5.95
CA TYR A 92 12.46 -10.09 -5.76
C TYR A 92 12.35 -11.63 -5.78
N ASN A 93 12.98 -12.30 -6.75
CA ASN A 93 12.91 -13.76 -6.86
C ASN A 93 13.64 -14.46 -5.70
N ASN A 94 14.75 -13.89 -5.23
CA ASN A 94 15.53 -14.45 -4.13
C ASN A 94 14.95 -14.16 -2.74
N TYR A 95 13.99 -13.26 -2.62
CA TYR A 95 13.38 -12.93 -1.34
C TYR A 95 12.28 -13.95 -0.96
N LEU A 96 12.40 -14.57 0.22
CA LEU A 96 11.46 -15.58 0.72
C LEU A 96 10.31 -14.99 1.56
N GLY A 97 10.39 -13.72 1.98
CA GLY A 97 9.37 -13.07 2.77
C GLY A 97 8.23 -12.47 1.94
N SER A 98 7.35 -11.71 2.59
CA SER A 98 6.25 -11.01 1.92
C SER A 98 6.76 -10.04 0.86
N LYS A 99 6.22 -10.18 -0.35
CA LYS A 99 6.60 -9.44 -1.54
C LYS A 99 5.42 -9.34 -2.48
N GLY A 100 5.44 -8.36 -3.35
CA GLY A 100 4.40 -8.16 -4.36
C GLY A 100 4.96 -7.46 -5.59
N PHE A 101 4.10 -7.31 -6.59
CA PHE A 101 4.44 -6.57 -7.81
C PHE A 101 3.19 -5.94 -8.43
N ILE A 102 3.35 -4.74 -8.96
CA ILE A 102 2.30 -4.12 -9.79
C ILE A 102 2.58 -4.41 -11.26
N LYS A 103 1.55 -4.83 -11.99
CA LYS A 103 1.56 -4.90 -13.45
C LYS A 103 1.31 -3.50 -14.04
N GLY A 104 2.25 -3.00 -14.81
CA GLY A 104 2.14 -1.77 -15.61
C GLY A 104 2.96 -1.89 -16.89
N LYS A 105 3.29 -0.76 -17.54
CA LYS A 105 4.20 -0.73 -18.70
C LYS A 105 5.59 -1.29 -18.32
N ASP A 106 6.07 -0.90 -17.14
CA ASP A 106 7.20 -1.51 -16.45
C ASP A 106 6.69 -2.12 -15.14
N ARG A 107 7.11 -3.36 -14.82
CA ARG A 107 6.73 -4.01 -13.56
C ARG A 107 7.54 -3.40 -12.42
N ILE A 108 6.83 -2.99 -11.36
CA ILE A 108 7.47 -2.56 -10.12
C ILE A 108 7.43 -3.75 -9.15
N TYR A 109 8.60 -4.21 -8.73
CA TYR A 109 8.74 -5.27 -7.74
C TYR A 109 9.07 -4.66 -6.39
N TYR A 110 8.43 -5.17 -5.35
CA TYR A 110 8.68 -4.70 -4.00
C TYR A 110 8.68 -5.84 -2.99
N ILE A 111 9.36 -5.61 -1.87
CA ILE A 111 9.37 -6.51 -0.70
C ILE A 111 8.96 -5.74 0.54
N ILE A 112 8.39 -6.47 1.51
CA ILE A 112 7.93 -5.90 2.78
C ILE A 112 8.80 -6.44 3.91
N LYS A 113 9.56 -5.57 4.56
CA LYS A 113 10.41 -5.91 5.71
C LYS A 113 9.83 -5.31 6.98
N LYS A 114 9.96 -6.03 8.10
CA LYS A 114 9.76 -5.42 9.41
C LYS A 114 10.92 -4.45 9.68
N GLN A 115 10.62 -3.30 10.28
CA GLN A 115 11.63 -2.33 10.70
C GLN A 115 12.49 -2.87 11.85
#